data_AF-A0AAD6KA48-F1
#
_entry.id   AF-A0AAD6KA48-F1
#
_cell.length_a   1.000
_cell.length_b   1.000
_cell.length_c   1.000
_cell.angle_alpha   90.00
_cell.angle_beta   90.00
_cell.angle_gamma   90.00
#
_symmetry.space_group_name_H-M   'P 1'
#
loop_
_entity.id
_entity.type
_entity.pdbx_description
1 polymer ?
#
loop_
_entity_poly.entity_id
_entity_poly.type
_entity_poly.pdbx_seq_one_letter_code
_entity_poly.pdbx_strand_id
1 'polypeptide(L)'
;MVAPSLSADPTTTAWSGPFTLFAPSDSSLSTCFSCSIPDLLREHIVPGLFTIDYLRKLAFGTKIETLSPGRCMTVTSNSLNNDTVSHSSVKVFIGGVEITHPDLFNNGVLIIHGIQGYIAPLSPLSCDVERLSSLSFPNHERVTPHVTSTTHQQGVGTLMQPAIMRLMLRDAMLRLRNNGFTILSLAMRVKYPELVTLANMTVFALDDVSIFSGSHGYINSVRFHIVPNHYLSITDLERLPVGASLPTLERGQALVVTSAGGFNMAVPMRINYVRVKVPDLMKNLKIAVHSVYLPFPRIHPTSAAPYDEIVGGGGGGYNVVAAAEAAEDGACSMVYEEDGSNCWMVPPMPAQVKPSVAVQIDEDHHGL
;
A
#
# COMPACT_ATOMS: atom_id res chain seq x y z
N MET A 1 -24.51 23.33 -39.20
CA MET A 1 -23.83 24.20 -38.22
C MET A 1 -23.00 23.28 -37.34
N VAL A 2 -21.68 23.26 -37.55
CA VAL A 2 -20.76 22.31 -36.91
C VAL A 2 -20.36 22.89 -35.55
N ALA A 3 -20.53 22.11 -34.48
CA ALA A 3 -20.12 22.49 -33.14
C ALA A 3 -18.61 22.78 -33.12
N PRO A 4 -18.14 23.86 -32.48
CA PRO A 4 -16.72 24.10 -32.32
C PRO A 4 -16.11 22.96 -31.52
N SER A 5 -15.15 22.26 -32.11
CA SER A 5 -14.31 21.31 -31.39
C SER A 5 -13.51 22.09 -30.34
N LEU A 6 -13.57 21.65 -29.08
CA LEU A 6 -12.76 22.16 -27.98
C LEU A 6 -11.29 21.81 -28.26
N SER A 7 -10.64 22.64 -29.07
CA SER A 7 -9.21 22.57 -29.37
C SER A 7 -8.42 22.96 -28.13
N ALA A 8 -7.71 21.97 -27.58
CA ALA A 8 -6.43 22.08 -26.87
C ALA A 8 -6.26 23.24 -25.87
N ASP A 9 -6.70 23.02 -24.64
CA ASP A 9 -6.20 23.73 -23.47
C ASP A 9 -5.16 22.82 -22.77
N PRO A 10 -3.87 23.20 -22.64
CA PRO A 10 -2.79 22.31 -22.23
C PRO A 10 -2.80 21.92 -20.73
N THR A 11 -3.92 22.04 -20.04
CA THR A 11 -4.03 21.84 -18.59
C THR A 11 -4.95 20.69 -18.17
N THR A 12 -5.51 19.94 -19.12
CA THR A 12 -6.07 18.61 -18.85
C THR A 12 -4.94 17.58 -19.02
N THR A 13 -4.02 17.53 -18.05
CA THR A 13 -3.07 16.42 -17.94
C THR A 13 -3.87 15.12 -17.96
N ALA A 14 -3.73 14.36 -19.04
CA ALA A 14 -4.49 13.16 -19.35
C ALA A 14 -4.37 12.13 -18.23
N TRP A 15 -5.31 12.14 -17.30
CA TRP A 15 -5.54 11.02 -16.40
C TRP A 15 -5.98 9.84 -17.28
N SER A 16 -5.09 8.87 -17.46
CA SER A 16 -5.32 7.67 -18.27
C SER A 16 -5.87 6.49 -17.46
N GLY A 17 -6.16 6.69 -16.17
CA GLY A 17 -6.71 5.67 -15.28
C GLY A 17 -8.23 5.64 -15.31
N PRO A 18 -8.86 4.63 -14.69
CA PRO A 18 -10.30 4.65 -14.52
C PRO A 18 -10.76 5.84 -13.69
N PHE A 19 -11.92 6.41 -14.01
CA PHE A 19 -12.49 7.53 -13.27
C PHE A 19 -14.02 7.49 -13.22
N THR A 20 -14.57 8.21 -12.24
CA THR A 20 -16.00 8.46 -12.10
C THR A 20 -16.27 9.94 -12.27
N LEU A 21 -17.27 10.26 -13.10
CA LEU A 21 -17.78 11.60 -13.35
C LEU A 21 -19.16 11.75 -12.70
N PHE A 22 -19.33 12.79 -11.90
CA PHE A 22 -20.64 13.20 -11.39
C PHE A 22 -21.17 14.32 -12.28
N ALA A 23 -22.09 13.99 -13.19
CA ALA A 23 -22.57 14.90 -14.22
C ALA A 23 -23.79 15.70 -13.72
N PRO A 24 -23.67 17.02 -13.51
CA PRO A 24 -24.82 17.86 -13.18
C PRO A 24 -25.78 17.97 -14.37
N SER A 25 -27.08 18.10 -14.09
CA SER A 25 -28.07 18.38 -15.13
C SER A 25 -27.95 19.80 -15.66
N ASP A 26 -28.36 20.03 -16.92
CA ASP A 26 -28.32 21.35 -17.57
C ASP A 26 -29.06 22.43 -16.76
N SER A 27 -30.19 22.05 -16.14
CA SER A 27 -30.96 22.93 -15.26
C SER A 27 -30.24 23.26 -13.96
N SER A 28 -29.32 22.42 -13.50
CA SER A 28 -28.49 22.70 -12.33
C SER A 28 -27.35 23.65 -12.68
N LEU A 29 -26.73 23.46 -13.85
CA LEU A 29 -25.67 24.34 -14.34
C LEU A 29 -26.16 25.76 -14.62
N SER A 30 -27.37 25.91 -15.14
CA SER A 30 -27.96 27.24 -15.42
C SER A 30 -28.17 28.10 -14.17
N THR A 31 -28.21 27.48 -12.99
CA THR A 31 -28.31 28.21 -11.70
C THR A 31 -26.96 28.67 -11.16
N CYS A 32 -25.83 28.25 -11.74
CA CYS A 32 -24.50 28.62 -11.26
C CYS A 32 -23.87 29.76 -12.07
N PHE A 33 -24.20 31.00 -11.71
CA PHE A 33 -23.71 32.21 -12.40
C PHE A 33 -22.22 32.51 -12.17
N SER A 34 -21.60 31.93 -11.14
CA SER A 34 -20.19 32.17 -10.76
C SER A 34 -19.30 30.93 -10.93
N CYS A 35 -19.82 29.83 -11.50
CA CYS A 35 -19.03 28.63 -11.73
C CYS A 35 -18.03 28.83 -12.86
N SER A 36 -16.77 28.53 -12.59
CA SER A 36 -15.74 28.34 -13.60
C SER A 36 -15.89 26.93 -14.19
N ILE A 37 -16.13 26.83 -15.50
CA ILE A 37 -16.28 25.52 -16.19
C ILE A 37 -15.06 24.61 -15.97
N PRO A 38 -13.81 25.09 -16.06
CA PRO A 38 -12.64 24.25 -15.76
C PRO A 38 -12.61 23.70 -14.33
N ASP A 39 -12.97 24.52 -13.34
CA ASP A 39 -12.95 24.11 -11.93
C ASP A 39 -14.09 23.13 -11.64
N LEU A 40 -15.26 23.37 -12.23
CA LEU A 40 -16.40 22.48 -12.15
C LEU A 40 -16.05 21.09 -12.70
N LEU A 41 -15.47 21.03 -13.90
CA LEU A 41 -15.09 19.75 -14.52
C LEU A 41 -14.07 18.98 -13.68
N ARG A 42 -13.05 19.65 -13.15
CA ARG A 42 -12.00 18.99 -12.35
C ARG A 42 -12.52 18.47 -11.02
N GLU A 43 -13.42 19.20 -10.39
CA GLU A 43 -13.97 18.79 -9.11
C GLU A 43 -14.99 17.66 -9.30
N HIS A 44 -15.78 17.67 -10.37
CA HIS A 44 -16.78 16.62 -10.64
C HIS A 44 -16.19 15.28 -11.10
N ILE A 45 -14.88 15.18 -11.28
CA ILE A 45 -14.18 13.95 -11.66
C ILE A 45 -13.36 13.42 -10.48
N VAL A 46 -13.50 12.12 -10.25
CA VAL A 46 -12.78 11.37 -9.21
C VAL A 46 -11.98 10.23 -9.82
N PRO A 47 -10.69 10.07 -9.45
CA PRO A 47 -9.90 8.85 -9.71
C PRO A 47 -10.51 7.57 -9.12
N GLY A 48 -10.78 6.57 -9.96
CA GLY A 48 -11.33 5.26 -9.57
C GLY A 48 -12.74 4.98 -10.10
N LEU A 49 -13.20 3.73 -9.98
CA LEU A 49 -14.54 3.31 -10.39
C LEU A 49 -15.45 3.21 -9.16
N PHE A 50 -16.39 4.14 -9.04
CA PHE A 50 -17.36 4.17 -7.96
C PHE A 50 -18.74 3.82 -8.52
N THR A 51 -19.11 2.55 -8.59
CA THR A 51 -20.48 2.15 -8.94
C THR A 51 -21.46 2.59 -7.86
N ILE A 52 -22.77 2.67 -8.17
CA ILE A 52 -23.75 3.04 -7.13
C ILE A 52 -23.75 2.04 -5.97
N ASP A 53 -23.59 0.76 -6.26
CA ASP A 53 -23.54 -0.30 -5.24
C ASP A 53 -22.29 -0.21 -4.37
N TYR A 54 -21.17 0.23 -4.94
CA TYR A 54 -19.97 0.52 -4.16
C TYR A 54 -20.18 1.73 -3.26
N LEU A 55 -20.71 2.83 -3.80
CA LEU A 55 -20.98 4.05 -3.07
C LEU A 55 -21.94 3.84 -1.88
N ARG A 56 -22.96 2.99 -2.04
CA ARG A 56 -23.89 2.63 -0.95
C ARG A 56 -23.25 1.90 0.22
N LYS A 57 -22.14 1.19 -0.02
CA LYS A 57 -21.39 0.44 1.00
C LYS A 57 -20.35 1.30 1.72
N LEU A 58 -20.06 2.49 1.20
CA LEU A 58 -19.15 3.41 1.86
C LEU A 58 -19.75 3.91 3.18
N ALA A 59 -18.89 4.07 4.18
CA ALA A 59 -19.29 4.66 5.44
C ALA A 59 -19.82 6.09 5.20
N PHE A 60 -20.86 6.47 5.96
CA PHE A 60 -21.37 7.83 5.94
C PHE A 60 -20.24 8.83 6.24
N GLY A 61 -20.12 9.88 5.43
CA GLY A 61 -19.07 10.90 5.57
C GLY A 61 -17.74 10.55 4.90
N THR A 62 -17.65 9.43 4.16
CA THR A 62 -16.45 9.06 3.42
C THR A 62 -16.00 10.21 2.51
N LYS A 63 -14.71 10.56 2.55
CA LYS A 63 -14.12 11.62 1.71
C LYS A 63 -13.45 10.99 0.50
N ILE A 64 -13.78 11.49 -0.68
CA ILE A 64 -13.27 11.03 -1.97
C ILE A 64 -12.53 12.19 -2.63
N GLU A 65 -11.23 12.05 -2.87
CA GLU A 65 -10.40 13.07 -3.49
C GLU A 65 -10.72 13.21 -5.00
N THR A 66 -10.92 14.43 -5.46
CA THR A 66 -11.21 14.76 -6.87
C THR A 66 -9.92 14.84 -7.70
N LEU A 67 -10.02 15.12 -9.00
CA LEU A 67 -8.85 15.45 -9.82
C LEU A 67 -8.16 16.77 -9.40
N SER A 68 -8.83 17.59 -8.59
CA SER A 68 -8.22 18.74 -7.92
C SER A 68 -7.56 18.29 -6.61
N PRO A 69 -6.21 18.29 -6.51
CA PRO A 69 -5.51 17.80 -5.32
C PRO A 69 -5.93 18.55 -4.04
N GLY A 70 -6.10 17.82 -2.94
CA GLY A 70 -6.54 18.38 -1.65
C GLY A 70 -8.04 18.68 -1.55
N ARG A 71 -8.78 18.54 -2.65
CA ARG A 71 -10.23 18.75 -2.71
C ARG A 71 -10.97 17.41 -2.69
N CYS A 72 -11.73 17.17 -1.63
CA CYS A 72 -12.49 15.94 -1.40
C CYS A 72 -14.00 16.19 -1.37
N MET A 73 -14.73 15.39 -2.13
CA MET A 73 -16.18 15.27 -2.03
C MET A 73 -16.56 14.34 -0.88
N THR A 74 -17.71 14.61 -0.26
CA THR A 74 -18.20 13.78 0.86
C THR A 74 -19.31 12.89 0.36
N VAL A 75 -19.21 11.60 0.63
CA VAL A 75 -20.28 10.62 0.39
C VAL A 75 -21.18 10.59 1.61
N THR A 76 -22.46 10.83 1.41
CA THR A 76 -23.49 10.69 2.43
C THR A 76 -24.64 9.85 1.88
N SER A 77 -25.32 9.13 2.75
CA SER A 77 -26.48 8.32 2.40
C SER A 77 -27.62 8.64 3.35
N ASN A 78 -28.86 8.41 2.92
CA ASN A 78 -29.99 8.44 3.85
C ASN A 78 -29.92 7.24 4.80
N SER A 79 -30.18 7.47 6.10
CA SER A 79 -30.22 6.40 7.10
C SER A 79 -31.39 5.45 6.84
N LEU A 80 -31.12 4.15 6.81
CA LEU A 80 -32.16 3.12 6.89
C LEU A 80 -32.64 3.05 8.34
N ASN A 81 -33.85 3.52 8.63
CA ASN A 81 -34.48 3.30 9.94
C ASN A 81 -35.44 2.10 9.94
N ASN A 82 -35.59 1.38 8.83
CA ASN A 82 -36.51 0.24 8.72
C ASN A 82 -35.85 -0.93 7.98
N ASP A 83 -35.79 -2.10 8.62
CA ASP A 83 -35.27 -3.38 8.12
C ASP A 83 -36.03 -3.96 6.90
N THR A 84 -37.02 -3.25 6.37
CA THR A 84 -37.91 -3.74 5.30
C THR A 84 -37.62 -3.15 3.92
N VAL A 85 -36.66 -2.23 3.79
CA VAL A 85 -36.40 -1.54 2.52
C VAL A 85 -35.13 -2.10 1.87
N SER A 86 -35.27 -2.60 0.63
CA SER A 86 -34.15 -3.12 -0.18
C SER A 86 -32.97 -2.13 -0.22
N HIS A 87 -31.74 -2.64 -0.11
CA HIS A 87 -30.50 -1.85 -0.29
C HIS A 87 -30.47 -1.02 -1.60
N SER A 88 -31.28 -1.40 -2.60
CA SER A 88 -31.46 -0.64 -3.84
C SER A 88 -32.20 0.70 -3.67
N SER A 89 -32.80 0.98 -2.51
CA SER A 89 -33.55 2.20 -2.19
C SER A 89 -32.72 3.28 -1.49
N VAL A 90 -31.49 2.95 -1.06
CA VAL A 90 -30.59 3.91 -0.40
C VAL A 90 -30.21 4.99 -1.42
N LYS A 91 -30.58 6.22 -1.08
CA LYS A 91 -30.19 7.42 -1.81
C LYS A 91 -28.78 7.79 -1.38
N VAL A 92 -27.93 8.03 -2.38
CA VAL A 92 -26.54 8.45 -2.18
C VAL A 92 -26.43 9.90 -2.62
N PHE A 93 -25.69 10.66 -1.83
CA PHE A 93 -25.38 12.06 -2.07
C PHE A 93 -23.86 12.24 -2.11
N ILE A 94 -23.38 13.06 -3.04
CA ILE A 94 -21.97 13.40 -3.22
C ILE A 94 -21.81 14.91 -3.11
N GLY A 95 -20.99 15.36 -2.16
CA GLY A 95 -20.85 16.79 -1.89
C GLY A 95 -22.15 17.46 -1.44
N GLY A 96 -23.10 16.69 -0.88
CA GLY A 96 -24.43 17.15 -0.52
C GLY A 96 -25.46 17.13 -1.66
N VAL A 97 -25.09 16.68 -2.86
CA VAL A 97 -25.97 16.62 -4.04
C VAL A 97 -26.41 15.18 -4.30
N GLU A 98 -27.71 14.95 -4.52
CA GLU A 98 -28.27 13.61 -4.78
C GLU A 98 -27.79 13.05 -6.13
N ILE A 99 -27.36 11.80 -6.14
CA ILE A 99 -27.22 11.00 -7.36
C ILE A 99 -28.61 10.54 -7.80
N THR A 100 -29.15 11.17 -8.85
CA THR A 100 -30.49 10.85 -9.38
C THR A 100 -30.47 9.83 -10.50
N HIS A 101 -29.36 9.75 -11.25
CA HIS A 101 -29.17 8.79 -12.33
C HIS A 101 -27.91 7.96 -12.05
N PRO A 102 -28.02 6.92 -11.21
CA PRO A 102 -26.89 6.07 -10.87
C PRO A 102 -26.42 5.27 -12.09
N ASP A 103 -25.11 5.17 -12.26
CA ASP A 103 -24.45 4.39 -13.33
C ASP A 103 -25.03 4.69 -14.73
N LEU A 104 -25.37 5.96 -15.00
CA LEU A 104 -25.89 6.47 -16.28
C LEU A 104 -25.04 6.02 -17.48
N PHE A 105 -23.74 5.86 -17.26
CA PHE A 105 -22.83 5.21 -18.19
C PHE A 105 -21.81 4.39 -17.40
N ASN A 106 -21.48 3.19 -17.88
CA ASN A 106 -20.42 2.36 -17.33
C ASN A 106 -19.81 1.48 -18.43
N ASN A 107 -18.53 1.66 -18.73
CA ASN A 107 -17.79 0.84 -19.69
C ASN A 107 -16.56 0.15 -19.08
N GLY A 108 -16.47 0.09 -17.74
CA GLY A 108 -15.34 -0.52 -17.03
C GLY A 108 -14.08 0.35 -16.94
N VAL A 109 -14.04 1.52 -17.58
CA VAL A 109 -12.97 2.53 -17.40
C VAL A 109 -13.51 3.91 -17.03
N LEU A 110 -14.78 4.17 -17.34
CA LEU A 110 -15.51 5.38 -17.03
C LEU A 110 -16.87 4.99 -16.44
N ILE A 111 -17.19 5.58 -15.29
CA ILE A 111 -18.55 5.58 -14.74
C ILE A 111 -19.07 7.01 -14.71
N ILE A 112 -20.29 7.23 -15.18
CA ILE A 112 -20.99 8.51 -15.08
C ILE A 112 -22.20 8.33 -14.20
N HIS A 113 -22.33 9.17 -13.18
CA HIS A 113 -23.54 9.32 -12.37
C HIS A 113 -24.16 10.68 -12.67
N GLY A 114 -25.45 10.72 -12.98
CA GLY A 114 -26.17 11.99 -13.07
C GLY A 114 -26.56 12.49 -11.68
N ILE A 115 -26.29 13.76 -11.40
CA ILE A 115 -26.63 14.43 -10.14
C ILE A 115 -27.64 15.57 -10.38
N GLN A 116 -28.52 15.80 -9.40
CA GLN A 116 -29.47 16.91 -9.42
C GLN A 116 -28.97 18.05 -8.53
N GLY A 117 -28.23 18.96 -9.13
CA GLY A 117 -27.49 20.05 -8.50
C GLY A 117 -26.11 20.15 -9.11
N TYR A 118 -25.24 20.95 -8.52
CA TYR A 118 -23.82 20.97 -8.84
C TYR A 118 -23.03 20.99 -7.54
N ILE A 119 -21.82 20.47 -7.59
CA ILE A 119 -20.95 20.45 -6.42
C ILE A 119 -20.23 21.79 -6.38
N ALA A 120 -20.50 22.58 -5.34
CA ALA A 120 -19.88 23.87 -5.14
C ALA A 120 -18.35 23.71 -4.96
N PRO A 121 -17.57 24.78 -5.28
CA PRO A 121 -16.12 24.75 -5.17
C PRO A 121 -15.64 24.18 -3.84
N LEU A 122 -14.90 23.08 -3.91
CA LEU A 122 -14.40 22.39 -2.73
C LEU A 122 -13.22 23.16 -2.13
N SER A 123 -13.18 23.22 -0.80
CA SER A 123 -12.02 23.79 -0.10
C SER A 123 -10.76 22.99 -0.42
N PRO A 124 -9.60 23.64 -0.67
CA PRO A 124 -8.30 22.97 -0.81
C PRO A 124 -7.88 22.13 0.40
N LEU A 125 -8.57 22.28 1.53
CA LEU A 125 -8.34 21.55 2.79
C LEU A 125 -9.44 20.53 3.09
N SER A 126 -10.38 20.28 2.17
CA SER A 126 -11.54 19.41 2.42
C SER A 126 -11.18 17.92 2.61
N CYS A 127 -9.98 17.52 2.19
CA CYS A 127 -9.41 16.20 2.49
C CYS A 127 -8.72 16.11 3.87
N ASP A 128 -8.41 17.25 4.52
CA ASP A 128 -7.66 17.30 5.79
C ASP A 128 -8.65 17.40 6.96
N VAL A 129 -9.19 16.25 7.37
CA VAL A 129 -10.16 16.15 8.47
C VAL A 129 -9.51 16.45 9.83
N GLU A 130 -8.22 16.13 10.00
CA GLU A 130 -7.50 16.36 11.27
C GLU A 130 -7.35 17.86 11.58
N ARG A 131 -7.21 18.73 10.57
CA ARG A 131 -7.15 20.19 10.77
C ARG A 131 -8.49 20.87 11.04
N LEU A 132 -9.60 20.32 10.54
CA LEU A 132 -10.93 20.92 10.70
C LEU A 132 -11.59 20.54 12.04
N SER A 133 -11.17 19.43 12.65
CA SER A 133 -11.64 18.98 13.96
C SER A 133 -10.77 19.49 15.12
N SER A 134 -9.60 20.07 14.85
CA SER A 134 -8.72 20.64 15.87
C SER A 134 -8.96 22.14 16.02
N LEU A 135 -9.79 22.56 16.99
CA LEU A 135 -9.68 23.88 17.62
C LEU A 135 -8.41 23.92 18.51
N SER A 136 -7.26 23.65 17.91
CA SER A 136 -5.96 23.72 18.57
C SER A 136 -5.25 24.97 18.09
N PHE A 137 -5.02 25.89 19.03
CA PHE A 137 -4.24 27.11 18.88
C PHE A 137 -2.89 26.85 18.17
N PRO A 138 -2.32 27.86 17.47
CA PRO A 138 -1.20 27.69 16.56
C PRO A 138 0.06 27.28 17.31
N ASN A 139 0.47 26.02 17.17
CA ASN A 139 1.80 25.61 17.60
C ASN A 139 2.84 26.11 16.59
N HIS A 140 3.39 27.26 16.94
CA HIS A 140 4.77 27.70 16.80
C HIS A 140 5.45 27.37 15.45
N GLU A 141 5.59 28.44 14.66
CA GLU A 141 6.67 28.56 13.69
C GLU A 141 7.99 28.08 14.30
N ARG A 142 8.54 27.00 13.74
CA ARG A 142 9.98 26.75 13.85
C ARG A 142 10.60 26.94 12.47
N VAL A 143 11.10 28.17 12.32
CA VAL A 143 12.38 28.52 11.69
C VAL A 143 12.62 27.85 10.34
N THR A 144 12.19 28.55 9.30
CA THR A 144 12.85 28.51 8.00
C THR A 144 14.30 29.00 8.15
N PRO A 145 15.32 28.30 7.62
CA PRO A 145 16.57 28.95 7.29
C PRO A 145 16.34 29.79 6.04
N HIS A 146 16.49 31.10 6.21
CA HIS A 146 16.71 32.06 5.14
C HIS A 146 17.79 31.55 4.19
N VAL A 147 17.46 31.32 2.91
CA VAL A 147 18.43 31.37 1.83
C VAL A 147 17.98 32.45 0.88
N THR A 148 18.80 33.50 0.86
CA THR A 148 18.70 34.68 0.01
C THR A 148 18.70 34.32 -1.47
N SER A 149 17.87 35.06 -2.19
CA SER A 149 17.67 35.07 -3.63
C SER A 149 18.97 35.12 -4.44
N THR A 150 19.08 34.25 -5.44
CA THR A 150 19.74 34.57 -6.71
C THR A 150 18.86 34.10 -7.86
N THR A 151 18.36 35.07 -8.59
CA THR A 151 17.67 34.99 -9.87
C THR A 151 18.59 34.41 -10.94
N HIS A 152 18.18 33.32 -11.62
CA HIS A 152 18.05 33.20 -13.08
C HIS A 152 17.94 31.72 -13.54
N GLN A 153 16.97 31.51 -14.44
CA GLN A 153 16.87 30.46 -15.46
C GLN A 153 16.31 29.06 -15.09
N GLN A 154 15.06 28.86 -15.54
CA GLN A 154 14.50 27.66 -16.18
C GLN A 154 14.47 26.32 -15.41
N GLY A 155 13.26 25.90 -15.03
CA GLY A 155 12.96 24.51 -14.64
C GLY A 155 11.51 24.32 -14.20
N VAL A 156 10.55 24.28 -15.13
CA VAL A 156 9.09 24.14 -14.89
C VAL A 156 8.70 22.70 -14.45
N GLY A 157 9.60 21.93 -13.83
CA GLY A 157 9.44 20.49 -13.57
C GLY A 157 9.28 20.04 -12.12
N THR A 158 9.54 20.90 -11.13
CA THR A 158 9.78 20.46 -9.73
C THR A 158 8.62 20.66 -8.77
N LEU A 159 7.56 21.40 -9.12
CA LEU A 159 6.42 21.66 -8.23
C LEU A 159 5.28 20.62 -8.33
N MET A 160 5.19 19.84 -9.41
CA MET A 160 4.16 18.79 -9.59
C MET A 160 4.55 17.43 -9.01
N GLN A 161 5.86 17.17 -8.84
CA GLN A 161 6.35 15.89 -8.33
C GLN A 161 5.87 15.56 -6.90
N PRO A 162 5.84 16.53 -5.94
CA PRO A 162 5.33 16.24 -4.60
C PRO A 162 3.85 15.88 -4.64
N ALA A 163 3.03 16.60 -5.40
CA ALA A 163 1.57 16.39 -5.42
C ALA A 163 1.19 14.98 -5.89
N ILE A 164 1.80 14.48 -6.98
CA ILE A 164 1.53 13.13 -7.49
C ILE A 164 2.02 12.07 -6.49
N MET A 165 3.22 12.22 -5.93
CA MET A 165 3.74 11.26 -4.97
C MET A 165 2.88 11.16 -3.69
N ARG A 166 2.32 12.30 -3.23
CA ARG A 166 1.37 12.32 -2.10
C ARG A 166 0.12 11.48 -2.38
N LEU A 167 -0.46 11.63 -3.58
CA LEU A 167 -1.62 10.84 -4.02
C LEU A 167 -1.27 9.35 -4.08
N MET A 168 -0.14 9.02 -4.71
CA MET A 168 0.31 7.63 -4.86
C MET A 168 0.59 6.97 -3.49
N LEU A 169 1.17 7.71 -2.55
CA LEU A 169 1.39 7.21 -1.18
C LEU A 169 0.08 6.96 -0.44
N ARG A 170 -0.89 7.87 -0.54
CA ARG A 170 -2.23 7.68 0.06
C ARG A 170 -2.93 6.45 -0.51
N ASP A 171 -2.95 6.34 -1.83
CA ASP A 171 -3.51 5.20 -2.55
C ASP A 171 -2.86 3.88 -2.13
N ALA A 172 -1.51 3.82 -2.10
CA ALA A 172 -0.77 2.64 -1.68
C ALA A 172 -1.08 2.26 -0.22
N MET A 173 -1.06 3.21 0.71
CA MET A 173 -1.36 2.95 2.13
C MET A 173 -2.78 2.41 2.34
N LEU A 174 -3.78 2.94 1.61
CA LEU A 174 -5.16 2.45 1.69
C LEU A 174 -5.29 1.02 1.16
N ARG A 175 -4.70 0.73 -0.01
CA ARG A 175 -4.74 -0.62 -0.60
C ARG A 175 -4.00 -1.64 0.27
N LEU A 176 -2.84 -1.27 0.82
CA LEU A 176 -2.05 -2.12 1.73
C LEU A 176 -2.85 -2.51 2.97
N ARG A 177 -3.45 -1.53 3.63
CA ARG A 177 -4.28 -1.76 4.83
C ARG A 177 -5.45 -2.71 4.54
N ASN A 178 -6.12 -2.54 3.40
CA ASN A 178 -7.26 -3.38 3.02
C ASN A 178 -6.87 -4.81 2.60
N ASN A 179 -5.57 -5.09 2.40
CA ASN A 179 -5.07 -6.40 1.96
C ASN A 179 -4.20 -7.11 3.02
N GLY A 180 -4.29 -6.71 4.30
CA GLY A 180 -3.55 -7.35 5.39
C GLY A 180 -2.08 -6.92 5.53
N PHE A 181 -1.75 -5.71 5.07
CA PHE A 181 -0.43 -5.07 5.22
C PHE A 181 -0.57 -3.76 6.03
N THR A 182 -1.34 -3.80 7.10
CA THR A 182 -1.62 -2.65 7.98
C THR A 182 -0.34 -2.11 8.61
N ILE A 183 0.55 -2.98 9.07
CA ILE A 183 1.82 -2.58 9.70
C ILE A 183 2.70 -1.81 8.72
N LEU A 184 2.80 -2.28 7.47
CA LEU A 184 3.52 -1.54 6.43
C LEU A 184 2.82 -0.21 6.11
N SER A 185 1.49 -0.18 6.02
CA SER A 185 0.76 1.08 5.77
C SER A 185 1.04 2.13 6.85
N LEU A 186 1.12 1.72 8.12
CA LEU A 186 1.48 2.58 9.24
C LEU A 186 2.94 3.02 9.18
N ALA A 187 3.87 2.11 8.88
CA ALA A 187 5.28 2.45 8.71
C ALA A 187 5.50 3.46 7.58
N MET A 188 4.77 3.34 6.47
CA MET A 188 4.77 4.30 5.37
C MET A 188 4.23 5.68 5.82
N ARG A 189 3.17 5.72 6.64
CA ARG A 189 2.67 6.96 7.24
C ARG A 189 3.72 7.65 8.11
N VAL A 190 4.44 6.89 8.94
CA VAL A 190 5.52 7.40 9.79
C VAL A 190 6.71 7.92 8.95
N LYS A 191 7.05 7.22 7.86
CA LYS A 191 8.15 7.59 6.95
C LYS A 191 7.76 8.57 5.86
N TYR A 192 6.51 9.04 5.83
CA TYR A 192 5.97 9.90 4.79
C TYR A 192 6.85 11.11 4.41
N PRO A 193 7.48 11.86 5.36
CA PRO A 193 8.33 13.00 5.01
C PRO A 193 9.52 12.62 4.13
N GLU A 194 10.05 11.40 4.28
CA GLU A 194 11.12 10.87 3.45
C GLU A 194 10.55 10.36 2.12
N LEU A 195 9.50 9.53 2.17
CA LEU A 195 8.94 8.87 0.99
C LEU A 195 8.35 9.85 -0.04
N VAL A 196 7.77 10.96 0.41
CA VAL A 196 7.14 11.96 -0.48
C VAL A 196 8.16 12.68 -1.38
N THR A 197 9.44 12.65 -1.01
CA THR A 197 10.53 13.28 -1.77
C THR A 197 11.07 12.41 -2.90
N LEU A 198 10.68 11.13 -2.94
CA LEU A 198 11.15 10.17 -3.94
C LEU A 198 10.42 10.38 -5.28
N ALA A 199 11.12 10.13 -6.39
CA ALA A 199 10.52 10.18 -7.72
C ALA A 199 9.53 9.03 -7.94
N ASN A 200 9.91 7.83 -7.51
CA ASN A 200 9.14 6.58 -7.47
C ASN A 200 9.84 5.62 -6.48
N MET A 201 9.25 4.46 -6.19
CA MET A 201 9.89 3.45 -5.35
C MET A 201 9.33 2.04 -5.58
N THR A 202 10.14 1.04 -5.23
CA THR A 202 9.71 -0.35 -5.08
C THR A 202 9.79 -0.74 -3.60
N VAL A 203 8.72 -1.33 -3.08
CA VAL A 203 8.62 -1.77 -1.69
C VAL A 203 8.48 -3.29 -1.62
N PHE A 204 9.27 -3.93 -0.78
CA PHE A 204 9.15 -5.35 -0.48
C PHE A 204 8.44 -5.53 0.86
N ALA A 205 7.23 -6.06 0.80
CA ALA A 205 6.26 -6.02 1.89
C ALA A 205 6.13 -7.36 2.61
N LEU A 206 6.02 -7.33 3.92
CA LEU A 206 5.56 -8.46 4.74
C LEU A 206 4.11 -8.25 5.17
N ASP A 207 3.29 -9.30 5.07
CA ASP A 207 1.92 -9.28 5.57
C ASP A 207 1.89 -9.30 7.11
N ASP A 208 0.81 -8.76 7.67
CA ASP A 208 0.63 -8.60 9.11
C ASP A 208 0.74 -9.94 9.85
N VAL A 209 0.19 -11.02 9.28
CA VAL A 209 0.25 -12.37 9.86
C VAL A 209 1.71 -12.81 10.02
N SER A 210 2.52 -12.68 8.97
CA SER A 210 3.94 -13.08 9.00
C SER A 210 4.76 -12.26 10.01
N ILE A 211 4.42 -10.98 10.20
CA ILE A 211 5.04 -10.11 11.20
C ILE A 211 4.70 -10.59 12.62
N PHE A 212 3.42 -10.88 12.89
CA PHE A 212 2.97 -11.37 14.19
C PHE A 212 3.44 -12.80 14.50
N SER A 213 3.73 -13.61 13.47
CA SER A 213 4.25 -14.98 13.62
C SER A 213 5.77 -15.06 13.81
N GLY A 214 6.46 -13.95 14.10
CA GLY A 214 7.88 -13.95 14.48
C GLY A 214 8.77 -13.05 13.63
N SER A 215 8.27 -12.47 12.54
CA SER A 215 9.04 -11.56 11.67
C SER A 215 9.02 -10.09 12.13
N HIS A 216 8.95 -9.83 13.43
CA HIS A 216 8.83 -8.49 14.01
C HIS A 216 10.00 -7.56 13.67
N GLY A 217 11.18 -8.12 13.34
CA GLY A 217 12.35 -7.36 12.87
C GLY A 217 12.09 -6.53 11.61
N TYR A 218 11.06 -6.85 10.83
CA TYR A 218 10.62 -6.04 9.69
C TYR A 218 10.28 -4.59 10.08
N ILE A 219 9.61 -4.39 11.22
CA ILE A 219 9.10 -3.08 11.67
C ILE A 219 10.25 -2.07 11.84
N ASN A 220 11.38 -2.53 12.40
CA ASN A 220 12.55 -1.71 12.65
C ASN A 220 13.47 -1.57 11.43
N SER A 221 13.18 -2.28 10.33
CA SER A 221 14.02 -2.35 9.14
C SER A 221 13.30 -2.03 7.83
N VAL A 222 12.12 -1.39 7.89
CA VAL A 222 11.31 -1.04 6.70
C VAL A 222 12.11 -0.26 5.65
N ARG A 223 13.04 0.63 6.06
CA ARG A 223 13.91 1.36 5.11
C ARG A 223 14.78 0.44 4.25
N PHE A 224 15.24 -0.69 4.80
CA PHE A 224 16.02 -1.69 4.07
C PHE A 224 15.16 -2.50 3.07
N HIS A 225 13.83 -2.39 3.16
CA HIS A 225 12.89 -3.07 2.27
C HIS A 225 12.33 -2.14 1.19
N ILE A 226 12.81 -0.90 1.10
CA ILE A 226 12.36 0.09 0.11
C ILE A 226 13.54 0.45 -0.78
N VAL A 227 13.36 0.32 -2.09
CA VAL A 227 14.28 0.75 -3.13
C VAL A 227 13.81 2.12 -3.64
N PRO A 228 14.49 3.22 -3.29
CA PRO A 228 14.09 4.57 -3.68
C PRO A 228 14.45 4.86 -5.14
N ASN A 229 13.63 5.66 -5.81
CA ASN A 229 13.85 6.16 -7.18
C ASN A 229 14.00 5.08 -8.26
N HIS A 230 13.50 3.87 -7.97
CA HIS A 230 13.32 2.82 -8.94
C HIS A 230 11.89 2.28 -8.85
N TYR A 231 11.18 2.28 -9.97
CA TYR A 231 9.91 1.58 -10.12
C TYR A 231 10.17 0.28 -10.88
N LEU A 232 10.10 -0.84 -10.17
CA LEU A 232 10.37 -2.17 -10.70
C LEU A 232 9.09 -2.99 -10.58
N SER A 233 8.50 -3.36 -11.71
CA SER A 233 7.46 -4.40 -11.75
C SER A 233 8.11 -5.78 -11.62
N ILE A 234 7.31 -6.84 -11.44
CA ILE A 234 7.87 -8.21 -11.40
C ILE A 234 8.64 -8.53 -12.68
N THR A 235 8.16 -8.08 -13.84
CA THR A 235 8.84 -8.33 -15.11
C THR A 235 10.16 -7.57 -15.22
N ASP A 236 10.29 -6.41 -14.57
CA ASP A 236 11.57 -5.69 -14.51
C ASP A 236 12.54 -6.37 -13.56
N LEU A 237 12.03 -6.83 -12.41
CA LEU A 237 12.79 -7.60 -11.42
C LEU A 237 13.34 -8.91 -12.01
N GLU A 238 12.54 -9.66 -12.77
CA GLU A 238 12.94 -10.91 -13.42
C GLU A 238 13.99 -10.73 -14.52
N ARG A 239 14.08 -9.53 -15.11
CA ARG A 239 15.13 -9.19 -16.08
C ARG A 239 16.47 -8.82 -15.45
N LEU A 240 16.50 -8.61 -14.14
CA LEU A 240 17.76 -8.29 -13.46
C LEU A 240 18.66 -9.52 -13.39
N PRO A 241 19.96 -9.38 -13.71
CA PRO A 241 20.90 -10.48 -13.58
C PRO A 241 21.11 -10.84 -12.10
N VAL A 242 21.49 -12.09 -11.85
CA VAL A 242 21.97 -12.51 -10.52
C VAL A 242 23.19 -11.66 -10.14
N GLY A 243 23.24 -11.20 -8.89
CA GLY A 243 24.23 -10.25 -8.38
C GLY A 243 23.84 -8.78 -8.57
N ALA A 244 22.74 -8.47 -9.27
CA ALA A 244 22.28 -7.09 -9.41
C ALA A 244 22.01 -6.46 -8.04
N SER A 245 22.59 -5.28 -7.82
CA SER A 245 22.47 -4.52 -6.57
C SER A 245 21.33 -3.50 -6.68
N LEU A 246 20.45 -3.51 -5.69
CA LEU A 246 19.31 -2.61 -5.55
C LEU A 246 19.53 -1.72 -4.31
N PRO A 247 19.91 -0.45 -4.47
CA PRO A 247 20.14 0.44 -3.33
C PRO A 247 18.86 0.62 -2.54
N THR A 248 18.95 0.67 -1.21
CA THR A 248 17.80 0.84 -0.32
C THR A 248 17.73 2.24 0.27
N LEU A 249 16.62 2.59 0.92
CA LEU A 249 16.54 3.81 1.72
C LEU A 249 17.49 3.78 2.92
N GLU A 250 17.89 2.59 3.40
CA GLU A 250 18.90 2.46 4.43
C GLU A 250 20.28 2.82 3.84
N ARG A 251 20.89 3.90 4.34
CA ARG A 251 22.11 4.47 3.75
C ARG A 251 23.24 3.44 3.73
N GLY A 252 23.89 3.31 2.57
CA GLY A 252 25.02 2.40 2.38
C GLY A 252 24.62 0.92 2.35
N GLN A 253 23.32 0.60 2.29
CA GLN A 253 22.86 -0.77 2.22
C GLN A 253 22.06 -1.02 0.95
N ALA A 254 22.29 -2.18 0.34
CA ALA A 254 21.65 -2.62 -0.88
C ALA A 254 21.10 -4.04 -0.71
N LEU A 255 20.02 -4.33 -1.44
CA LEU A 255 19.56 -5.68 -1.70
C LEU A 255 20.29 -6.24 -2.92
N VAL A 256 20.39 -7.56 -3.00
CA VAL A 256 21.07 -8.26 -4.09
C VAL A 256 20.12 -9.30 -4.67
N VAL A 257 20.00 -9.33 -6.00
CA VAL A 257 19.27 -10.40 -6.69
C VAL A 257 20.08 -11.69 -6.58
N THR A 258 19.60 -12.65 -5.80
CA THR A 258 20.30 -13.93 -5.56
C THR A 258 19.83 -15.03 -6.51
N SER A 259 18.67 -14.87 -7.14
CA SER A 259 18.18 -15.76 -8.19
C SER A 259 17.28 -14.95 -9.12
N ALA A 260 17.61 -14.90 -10.40
CA ALA A 260 16.73 -14.33 -11.42
C ALA A 260 15.52 -15.28 -11.59
N GLY A 261 14.29 -14.74 -11.49
CA GLY A 261 13.09 -15.50 -11.86
C GLY A 261 13.05 -15.61 -13.38
N GLY A 262 13.07 -16.82 -13.90
CA GLY A 262 13.06 -17.07 -15.35
C GLY A 262 11.67 -17.43 -15.86
N PHE A 263 11.42 -17.14 -17.14
CA PHE A 263 10.21 -17.52 -17.91
C PHE A 263 9.82 -19.01 -17.79
N ASN A 264 10.77 -19.86 -17.38
CA ASN A 264 10.53 -21.27 -17.06
C ASN A 264 10.59 -21.42 -15.53
N MET A 265 9.42 -21.48 -14.89
CA MET A 265 9.08 -21.51 -13.46
C MET A 265 9.83 -22.49 -12.53
N ALA A 266 10.96 -23.07 -12.94
CA ALA A 266 11.70 -24.05 -12.14
C ALA A 266 12.38 -23.43 -10.90
N VAL A 267 12.78 -22.14 -10.95
CA VAL A 267 13.42 -21.46 -9.82
C VAL A 267 12.74 -20.11 -9.56
N PRO A 268 12.11 -19.90 -8.39
CA PRO A 268 11.47 -18.64 -8.07
C PRO A 268 12.52 -17.55 -7.83
N MET A 269 12.21 -16.33 -8.27
CA MET A 269 13.05 -15.16 -8.03
C MET A 269 13.32 -14.97 -6.53
N ARG A 270 14.58 -14.65 -6.19
CA ARG A 270 15.00 -14.34 -4.83
C ARG A 270 15.85 -13.08 -4.77
N ILE A 271 15.59 -12.28 -3.74
CA ILE A 271 16.35 -11.08 -3.38
C ILE A 271 16.85 -11.28 -1.95
N ASN A 272 18.14 -11.11 -1.70
CA ASN A 272 18.80 -11.49 -0.44
C ASN A 272 18.37 -12.88 0.06
N TYR A 273 18.31 -13.87 -0.84
CA TYR A 273 17.86 -15.24 -0.56
C TYR A 273 16.38 -15.38 -0.16
N VAL A 274 15.62 -14.29 -0.05
CA VAL A 274 14.19 -14.30 0.25
C VAL A 274 13.40 -14.37 -1.05
N ARG A 275 12.40 -15.26 -1.09
CA ARG A 275 11.47 -15.39 -2.22
C ARG A 275 10.44 -14.26 -2.22
N VAL A 276 10.11 -13.79 -3.42
CA VAL A 276 8.90 -13.00 -3.65
C VAL A 276 7.70 -13.94 -3.51
N LYS A 277 6.77 -13.57 -2.61
CA LYS A 277 5.54 -14.33 -2.28
C LYS A 277 4.39 -13.95 -3.21
N VAL A 278 4.12 -12.64 -3.31
CA VAL A 278 3.09 -12.10 -4.21
C VAL A 278 3.74 -11.00 -5.05
N PRO A 279 4.04 -11.27 -6.33
CA PRO A 279 4.54 -10.24 -7.23
C PRO A 279 3.45 -9.20 -7.50
N ASP A 280 3.83 -7.93 -7.69
CA ASP A 280 2.91 -6.85 -8.08
C ASP A 280 1.66 -6.73 -7.19
N LEU A 281 1.80 -7.05 -5.89
CA LEU A 281 0.73 -7.02 -4.89
C LEU A 281 -0.07 -5.71 -4.96
N MET A 282 0.61 -4.59 -5.21
CA MET A 282 -0.04 -3.40 -5.74
C MET A 282 0.92 -2.63 -6.64
N LYS A 283 0.33 -1.88 -7.57
CA LYS A 283 1.04 -0.92 -8.40
C LYS A 283 0.19 0.32 -8.59
N ASN A 284 0.85 1.47 -8.58
CA ASN A 284 0.29 2.71 -9.10
C ASN A 284 1.39 3.44 -9.91
N LEU A 285 1.17 4.71 -10.28
CA LEU A 285 2.08 5.41 -11.19
C LEU A 285 3.52 5.56 -10.66
N LYS A 286 3.72 5.52 -9.33
CA LYS A 286 5.03 5.78 -8.71
C LYS A 286 5.48 4.70 -7.74
N ILE A 287 4.62 3.76 -7.36
CA ILE A 287 4.91 2.79 -6.31
C ILE A 287 4.56 1.40 -6.83
N ALA A 288 5.56 0.51 -6.82
CA ALA A 288 5.36 -0.92 -6.99
C ALA A 288 5.63 -1.62 -5.66
N VAL A 289 4.78 -2.59 -5.31
CA VAL A 289 4.96 -3.36 -4.07
C VAL A 289 4.86 -4.84 -4.36
N HIS A 290 5.81 -5.60 -3.82
CA HIS A 290 5.85 -7.06 -3.91
C HIS A 290 5.84 -7.63 -2.50
N SER A 291 4.99 -8.61 -2.23
CA SER A 291 5.05 -9.33 -0.96
C SER A 291 6.25 -10.28 -0.96
N VAL A 292 6.93 -10.43 0.18
CA VAL A 292 8.02 -11.37 0.39
C VAL A 292 7.74 -12.26 1.59
N TYR A 293 8.35 -13.44 1.64
CA TYR A 293 8.07 -14.42 2.71
C TYR A 293 8.70 -14.07 4.06
N LEU A 294 9.85 -13.38 4.07
CA LEU A 294 10.63 -13.08 5.26
C LEU A 294 11.24 -11.67 5.15
N PRO A 295 11.56 -11.01 6.26
CA PRO A 295 12.37 -9.80 6.21
C PRO A 295 13.72 -10.10 5.56
N PHE A 296 14.25 -9.18 4.76
CA PHE A 296 15.55 -9.37 4.13
C PHE A 296 16.67 -9.39 5.19
N PRO A 297 17.54 -10.42 5.17
CA PRO A 297 18.73 -10.42 5.99
C PRO A 297 19.72 -9.38 5.47
N ARG A 298 20.50 -8.77 6.38
CA ARG A 298 21.63 -7.91 6.03
C ARG A 298 22.84 -8.79 5.71
N ILE A 299 23.21 -8.85 4.44
CA ILE A 299 24.38 -9.62 3.98
C ILE A 299 25.60 -8.69 4.08
N HIS A 300 26.58 -9.04 4.91
CA HIS A 300 27.85 -8.32 4.96
C HIS A 300 28.78 -8.88 3.86
N PRO A 301 29.47 -8.03 3.09
CA PRO A 301 30.30 -8.47 1.97
C PRO A 301 31.50 -9.35 2.36
N THR A 302 31.76 -9.57 3.66
CA THR A 302 32.80 -10.48 4.14
C THR A 302 32.41 -11.96 4.19
N SER A 303 31.16 -12.33 3.90
CA SER A 303 30.72 -13.75 3.88
C SER A 303 30.28 -14.26 2.50
N ALA A 304 30.44 -13.47 1.44
CA ALA A 304 30.18 -13.87 0.07
C ALA A 304 31.49 -14.07 -0.70
N ALA A 305 32.37 -14.92 -0.19
CA ALA A 305 33.40 -15.54 -1.03
C ALA A 305 32.71 -16.63 -1.87
N PRO A 306 32.92 -16.68 -3.19
CA PRO A 306 32.55 -17.85 -3.97
C PRO A 306 33.39 -19.02 -3.47
N TYR A 307 32.76 -20.05 -2.92
CA TYR A 307 33.38 -21.36 -2.81
C TYR A 307 33.36 -21.96 -4.21
N ASP A 308 34.38 -21.62 -4.99
CA ASP A 308 34.76 -22.44 -6.13
C ASP A 308 36.27 -22.39 -6.28
N GLU A 309 36.86 -23.55 -6.55
CA GLU A 309 38.29 -23.85 -6.68
C GLU A 309 39.04 -24.22 -5.39
N ILE A 310 38.96 -25.50 -4.96
CA ILE A 310 40.17 -26.28 -4.60
C ILE A 310 39.99 -27.74 -5.05
N VAL A 311 40.40 -28.03 -6.28
CA VAL A 311 41.06 -29.30 -6.62
C VAL A 311 42.54 -28.96 -6.78
N GLY A 312 43.40 -29.58 -5.96
CA GLY A 312 44.83 -29.68 -6.26
C GLY A 312 45.79 -29.03 -5.26
N GLY A 313 46.18 -29.80 -4.25
CA GLY A 313 47.58 -30.05 -3.87
C GLY A 313 48.49 -28.90 -3.41
N GLY A 314 49.00 -29.03 -2.18
CA GLY A 314 50.37 -28.61 -1.87
C GLY A 314 50.56 -27.75 -0.63
N GLY A 315 50.87 -28.42 0.48
CA GLY A 315 51.84 -28.04 1.53
C GLY A 315 52.01 -26.59 1.97
N GLY A 316 51.85 -26.35 3.27
CA GLY A 316 52.43 -25.19 3.95
C GLY A 316 51.66 -24.82 5.21
N GLY A 317 52.00 -25.44 6.34
CA GLY A 317 51.31 -25.24 7.60
C GLY A 317 51.57 -23.88 8.24
N TYR A 318 50.66 -23.47 9.13
CA TYR A 318 50.98 -22.81 10.41
C TYR A 318 49.83 -23.04 11.41
N ASN A 319 50.22 -23.29 12.65
CA ASN A 319 49.39 -23.55 13.82
C ASN A 319 48.46 -22.38 14.16
N VAL A 320 47.21 -22.68 14.55
CA VAL A 320 46.50 -21.88 15.55
C VAL A 320 45.84 -22.81 16.56
N VAL A 321 46.17 -22.53 17.81
CA VAL A 321 45.91 -23.30 19.03
C VAL A 321 44.42 -23.14 19.39
N ALA A 322 43.69 -24.26 19.46
CA ALA A 322 42.35 -24.29 20.03
C ALA A 322 42.47 -24.44 21.56
N ALA A 323 42.07 -23.41 22.30
CA ALA A 323 41.86 -23.50 23.74
C ALA A 323 40.45 -24.05 23.99
N ALA A 324 40.40 -25.19 24.70
CA ALA A 324 39.20 -25.85 25.18
C ALA A 324 39.20 -25.78 26.71
N GLU A 325 38.12 -25.27 27.31
CA GLU A 325 37.61 -25.52 28.67
C GLU A 325 36.14 -25.06 28.67
N ALA A 326 35.11 -25.67 29.26
CA ALA A 326 34.81 -26.94 29.94
C ALA A 326 33.25 -27.03 29.91
N ALA A 327 32.63 -28.09 29.39
CA ALA A 327 32.06 -29.25 30.10
C ALA A 327 30.88 -28.98 31.09
N GLU A 328 29.67 -29.38 30.69
CA GLU A 328 28.68 -30.19 31.45
C GLU A 328 27.52 -30.56 30.46
N ASP A 329 27.54 -31.74 29.85
CA ASP A 329 26.88 -33.01 30.24
C ASP A 329 25.32 -32.95 30.13
N GLY A 330 24.60 -33.82 29.42
CA GLY A 330 24.92 -35.20 29.07
C GLY A 330 24.20 -35.77 27.83
N ALA A 331 24.66 -36.98 27.54
CA ALA A 331 24.57 -37.70 26.29
C ALA A 331 23.29 -38.53 26.07
N CYS A 332 23.08 -38.93 24.81
CA CYS A 332 22.70 -40.31 24.47
C CYS A 332 23.26 -40.67 23.08
N SER A 333 24.08 -41.72 23.05
CA SER A 333 24.72 -42.32 21.87
C SER A 333 23.70 -42.89 20.87
N MET A 334 24.06 -42.86 19.58
CA MET A 334 23.48 -43.72 18.54
C MET A 334 24.57 -44.63 17.98
N VAL A 335 24.32 -45.92 18.09
CA VAL A 335 25.09 -47.02 17.51
C VAL A 335 24.61 -47.21 16.06
N TYR A 336 25.53 -47.48 15.14
CA TYR A 336 25.23 -47.79 13.75
C TYR A 336 24.66 -49.20 13.63
N GLU A 337 23.56 -49.37 12.88
CA GLU A 337 23.29 -50.60 12.15
C GLU A 337 22.41 -50.32 10.92
N GLU A 338 22.86 -50.83 9.77
CA GLU A 338 22.14 -50.93 8.50
C GLU A 338 21.04 -51.99 8.60
N ASP A 339 19.86 -51.75 8.01
CA ASP A 339 19.27 -52.54 6.91
C ASP A 339 17.80 -52.13 6.68
N GLY A 340 17.33 -52.26 5.44
CA GLY A 340 16.05 -51.75 4.98
C GLY A 340 14.82 -52.61 5.36
N SER A 341 13.68 -51.94 5.58
CA SER A 341 12.35 -52.44 5.19
C SER A 341 11.25 -51.41 5.48
N ASN A 342 10.40 -51.20 4.48
CA ASN A 342 9.13 -50.49 4.59
C ASN A 342 8.15 -51.25 5.51
N CYS A 343 7.56 -50.56 6.48
CA CYS A 343 6.24 -50.89 7.04
C CYS A 343 5.55 -49.62 7.56
N TRP A 344 4.31 -49.41 7.11
CA TRP A 344 3.40 -48.37 7.60
C TRP A 344 3.10 -48.51 9.10
N MET A 345 3.15 -47.40 9.84
CA MET A 345 2.46 -47.26 11.12
C MET A 345 1.86 -45.86 11.27
N VAL A 346 0.56 -45.86 11.54
CA VAL A 346 -0.34 -44.72 11.75
C VAL A 346 -0.01 -44.04 13.09
N PRO A 347 0.04 -42.70 13.19
CA PRO A 347 0.18 -42.03 14.47
C PRO A 347 -1.14 -42.05 15.28
N PRO A 348 -1.10 -42.23 16.62
CA PRO A 348 -2.29 -42.28 17.44
C PRO A 348 -2.91 -40.89 17.67
N MET A 349 -4.24 -40.81 17.61
CA MET A 349 -5.01 -39.62 18.01
C MET A 349 -4.93 -39.39 19.53
N PRO A 350 -4.77 -38.14 20.01
CA PRO A 350 -4.95 -37.82 21.42
C PRO A 350 -6.45 -37.65 21.77
N ALA A 351 -6.81 -38.20 22.92
CA ALA A 351 -8.17 -38.30 23.45
C ALA A 351 -8.80 -36.94 23.81
N GLN A 352 -10.12 -36.88 23.59
CA GLN A 352 -11.02 -35.79 23.92
C GLN A 352 -11.18 -35.61 25.45
N VAL A 353 -10.90 -34.41 25.95
CA VAL A 353 -11.27 -33.99 27.32
C VAL A 353 -12.46 -33.04 27.21
N LYS A 354 -13.62 -33.46 27.72
CA LYS A 354 -14.81 -32.61 27.92
C LYS A 354 -14.66 -31.81 29.21
N PRO A 355 -14.92 -30.49 29.20
CA PRO A 355 -15.38 -29.77 30.37
C PRO A 355 -16.91 -29.56 30.29
N SER A 356 -17.62 -30.14 31.24
CA SER A 356 -19.01 -29.85 31.56
C SER A 356 -19.08 -28.60 32.44
N VAL A 357 -19.75 -27.54 31.96
CA VAL A 357 -20.11 -26.37 32.76
C VAL A 357 -21.64 -26.33 32.86
N ALA A 358 -22.12 -26.47 34.08
CA ALA A 358 -23.52 -26.28 34.45
C ALA A 358 -23.82 -24.77 34.56
N VAL A 359 -24.96 -24.37 34.00
CA VAL A 359 -25.53 -23.03 34.11
C VAL A 359 -26.24 -22.95 35.46
N GLN A 360 -25.83 -22.00 36.31
CA GLN A 360 -26.59 -21.60 37.49
C GLN A 360 -27.12 -20.19 37.27
N ILE A 361 -28.45 -20.10 37.30
CA ILE A 361 -29.25 -18.88 37.23
C ILE A 361 -29.43 -18.46 38.69
N ASP A 362 -28.92 -17.28 39.08
CA ASP A 362 -29.34 -16.62 40.31
C ASP A 362 -30.26 -15.45 39.95
N GLU A 363 -31.55 -15.68 40.18
CA GLU A 363 -32.55 -14.66 40.42
C GLU A 363 -32.47 -14.26 41.89
N ASP A 364 -32.03 -13.02 42.18
CA ASP A 364 -32.25 -12.41 43.50
C ASP A 364 -33.40 -11.40 43.41
N HIS A 365 -34.55 -11.84 43.93
CA HIS A 365 -35.65 -10.98 44.35
C HIS A 365 -35.43 -10.55 45.80
N HIS A 366 -35.29 -9.24 46.03
CA HIS A 366 -35.67 -8.63 47.30
C HIS A 366 -36.63 -7.49 47.03
N GLY A 367 -37.89 -7.68 47.43
CA GLY A 367 -38.86 -6.62 47.65
C GLY A 367 -38.89 -6.24 49.13
N LEU A 368 -38.88 -4.93 49.40
CA LEU A 368 -39.92 -4.18 50.13
C LEU A 368 -39.62 -2.68 50.02
#